data_AF-A0AAC8XUC2-F1
#
_entry.id   AF-A0AAC8XUC2-F1
#
_cell.length_a   1.000
_cell.length_b   1.000
_cell.length_c   1.000
_cell.angle_alpha   90.00
_cell.angle_beta   90.00
_cell.angle_gamma   90.00
#
_symmetry.space_group_name_H-M   'P 1'
#
loop_
_entity.id
_entity.type
_entity.pdbx_description
1 polymer ?
#
loop_
_entity_poly.entity_id
_entity_poly.type
_entity_poly.pdbx_seq_one_letter_code
_entity_poly.pdbx_strand_id
1 'polypeptide(L)'
;MKLGSIVTSLSFSSFLAFNVSAVELVNLNDFPGWFKEAMGRDTKVTNTSPIEIADFQVNSSVLGQATLQDASDGTWYYTIDIGTDSPVECYAFNEFDGPANSLYSIVEYSLSGVETLNEKTLSGQFNYAIDVGVVDATPYLSLDTLYTLGEGDEKVSGLLKGLSAETDNSLQVCIHNEMGYQDAFVAVFKSFVRAFTEAQPSPEFYKSTYQVLINDIPMGFTREKYIEDNEGDVEIEVGTAFMIPVDETSIARSDSVAFSWSSPDGSLINASEYSIENSTMASSFEINYVEDAWQVKGELQGKPVEIELAHKDWLLSNYGSYLESVNILNSDSNSGSFYMWTADADPTAAIEVVITEMADNPNGNIKIDMGPMVMTMLSDKKGVISKGIMQQGGLKMDMVLMHFEGNPTL
;
A
#
# COMPACT_ATOMS: atom_id res chain seq x y z
N MET A 1 -33.24 51.78 -17.00
CA MET A 1 -33.57 51.87 -15.55
C MET A 1 -33.99 50.48 -15.08
N LYS A 2 -33.41 50.02 -13.97
CA LYS A 2 -33.51 48.71 -13.31
C LYS A 2 -32.76 47.53 -13.94
N LEU A 3 -31.51 47.43 -13.47
CA LEU A 3 -30.73 46.20 -13.32
C LEU A 3 -31.44 45.22 -12.37
N GLY A 4 -31.19 43.92 -12.58
CA GLY A 4 -31.49 42.86 -11.63
C GLY A 4 -30.68 41.62 -11.97
N SER A 5 -29.47 41.53 -11.41
CA SER A 5 -28.55 40.40 -11.49
C SER A 5 -29.19 39.09 -11.01
N ILE A 6 -28.97 37.99 -11.72
CA ILE A 6 -29.04 36.65 -11.15
C ILE A 6 -27.73 35.92 -11.46
N VAL A 7 -26.93 35.90 -10.40
CA VAL A 7 -25.84 35.02 -10.00
C VAL A 7 -25.58 33.81 -10.90
N THR A 8 -24.43 33.84 -11.58
CA THR A 8 -23.73 32.66 -12.08
C THR A 8 -23.10 31.94 -10.90
N SER A 9 -23.67 30.81 -10.48
CA SER A 9 -23.06 29.93 -9.49
C SER A 9 -21.89 29.18 -10.14
N LEU A 10 -20.66 29.68 -9.93
CA LEU A 10 -19.46 28.87 -10.08
C LEU A 10 -19.49 27.80 -8.98
N SER A 11 -19.79 26.57 -9.35
CA SER A 11 -19.47 25.39 -8.55
C SER A 11 -17.96 25.17 -8.60
N PHE A 12 -17.25 25.78 -7.64
CA PHE A 12 -15.90 25.39 -7.29
C PHE A 12 -15.98 23.99 -6.66
N SER A 13 -15.64 22.95 -7.42
CA SER A 13 -15.31 21.64 -6.87
C SER A 13 -13.99 21.80 -6.11
N SER A 14 -14.09 22.23 -4.86
CA SER A 14 -12.97 22.20 -3.92
C SER A 14 -12.71 20.74 -3.55
N PHE A 15 -11.95 20.04 -4.39
CA PHE A 15 -11.15 18.91 -3.94
C PHE A 15 -10.17 19.49 -2.91
N LEU A 16 -10.53 19.39 -1.63
CA LEU A 16 -9.56 19.49 -0.55
C LEU A 16 -8.67 18.26 -0.69
N ALA A 17 -7.58 18.40 -1.44
CA ALA A 17 -6.45 17.49 -1.33
C ALA A 17 -5.94 17.63 0.12
N PHE A 18 -6.33 16.69 0.98
CA PHE A 18 -5.63 16.49 2.23
C PHE A 18 -4.25 15.97 1.84
N ASN A 19 -3.28 16.87 1.66
CA ASN A 19 -1.88 16.51 1.76
C ASN A 19 -1.64 16.19 3.24
N VAL A 20 -1.92 14.95 3.65
CA VAL A 20 -1.41 14.44 4.91
C VAL A 20 0.09 14.29 4.66
N SER A 21 0.87 15.14 5.33
CA SER A 21 2.32 15.02 5.37
C SER A 21 2.70 13.86 6.30
N ALA A 22 3.85 13.23 6.06
CA ALA A 22 4.46 12.23 6.94
C ALA A 22 4.26 12.56 8.42
N VAL A 23 3.87 11.54 9.20
CA VAL A 23 3.73 11.70 10.66
C VAL A 23 5.09 11.48 11.29
N GLU A 24 5.68 12.56 11.80
CA GLU A 24 6.88 12.50 12.63
C GLU A 24 6.52 11.88 13.98
N LEU A 25 7.13 10.72 14.27
CA LEU A 25 6.99 10.03 15.55
C LEU A 25 7.89 10.67 16.62
N VAL A 26 8.90 11.44 16.20
CA VAL A 26 9.80 12.21 17.05
C VAL A 26 9.68 13.70 16.75
N ASN A 27 9.43 14.52 17.76
CA ASN A 27 9.22 15.96 17.57
C ASN A 27 10.53 16.70 17.27
N LEU A 28 10.68 17.22 16.05
CA LEU A 28 11.84 18.02 15.63
C LEU A 28 12.19 19.19 16.56
N ASN A 29 11.21 19.75 17.27
CA ASN A 29 11.46 20.89 18.15
C ASN A 29 12.35 20.53 19.34
N ASP A 30 12.40 19.26 19.71
CA ASP A 30 13.22 18.75 20.82
C ASP A 30 14.71 18.65 20.44
N PHE A 31 15.04 18.81 19.16
CA PHE A 31 16.41 18.76 18.65
C PHE A 31 17.12 20.12 18.63
N PRO A 32 18.46 20.14 18.71
CA PRO A 32 19.27 21.36 18.63
C PRO A 32 19.12 22.07 17.28
N GLY A 33 19.44 23.37 17.25
CA GLY A 33 19.27 24.22 16.07
C GLY A 33 19.95 23.69 14.81
N TRP A 34 21.18 23.19 14.94
CA TRP A 34 21.94 22.63 13.81
C TRP A 34 21.24 21.42 13.17
N PHE A 35 20.54 20.61 13.97
CA PHE A 35 19.83 19.42 13.49
C PHE A 35 18.62 19.85 12.66
N LYS A 36 17.85 20.82 13.17
CA LYS A 36 16.70 21.39 12.44
C LYS A 36 17.11 22.07 11.14
N GLU A 37 18.23 22.81 11.14
CA GLU A 37 18.79 23.42 9.94
C GLU A 37 19.20 22.35 8.91
N ALA A 38 19.82 21.24 9.35
CA ALA A 38 20.19 20.14 8.48
C ALA A 38 18.96 19.41 7.90
N MET A 39 17.94 19.15 8.72
CA MET A 39 16.67 18.54 8.30
C MET A 39 15.90 19.40 7.31
N GLY A 40 15.99 20.73 7.42
CA GLY A 40 15.30 21.66 6.52
C GLY A 40 16.00 21.93 5.20
N ARG A 41 17.17 21.31 4.93
CA ARG A 41 17.84 21.44 3.62
C ARG A 41 17.02 20.73 2.56
N ASP A 42 16.96 21.30 1.36
CA ASP A 42 16.43 20.62 0.19
C ASP A 42 17.08 21.16 -1.09
N THR A 43 16.91 20.44 -2.19
CA THR A 43 17.38 20.82 -3.51
C THR A 43 16.36 20.44 -4.57
N LYS A 44 16.44 21.09 -5.73
CA LYS A 44 15.61 20.71 -6.87
C LYS A 44 16.44 19.90 -7.87
N VAL A 45 16.11 18.62 -8.00
CA VAL A 45 16.67 17.77 -9.06
C VAL A 45 16.00 18.10 -10.38
N THR A 46 16.77 18.40 -11.42
CA THR A 46 16.25 18.82 -12.74
C THR A 46 16.90 18.11 -13.91
N ASN A 47 18.11 17.59 -13.72
CA ASN A 47 18.73 16.67 -14.65
C ASN A 47 18.00 15.32 -14.63
N THR A 48 18.07 14.63 -15.75
CA THR A 48 17.59 13.26 -15.89
C THR A 48 18.65 12.43 -16.59
N SER A 49 18.68 11.14 -16.30
CA SER A 49 19.56 10.16 -16.96
C SER A 49 18.78 8.90 -17.33
N PRO A 50 19.17 8.21 -18.41
CA PRO A 50 18.51 6.98 -18.80
C PRO A 50 18.78 5.84 -17.81
N ILE A 51 17.79 4.96 -17.64
CA ILE A 51 17.92 3.62 -17.06
C ILE A 51 17.35 2.60 -18.04
N GLU A 52 17.93 1.40 -18.03
CA GLU A 52 17.50 0.29 -18.87
C GLU A 52 17.49 -0.99 -18.04
N ILE A 53 16.33 -1.65 -17.96
CA ILE A 53 16.15 -2.94 -17.30
C ILE A 53 15.28 -3.80 -18.21
N ALA A 54 15.92 -4.69 -18.98
CA ALA A 54 15.26 -5.47 -20.03
C ALA A 54 14.15 -6.39 -19.49
N ASP A 55 14.35 -6.99 -18.32
CA ASP A 55 13.42 -7.94 -17.70
C ASP A 55 12.06 -7.28 -17.38
N PHE A 56 12.09 -5.97 -17.11
CA PHE A 56 10.89 -5.18 -16.88
C PHE A 56 10.51 -4.29 -18.07
N GLN A 57 11.18 -4.44 -19.22
CA GLN A 57 10.98 -3.63 -20.43
C GLN A 57 11.19 -2.12 -20.18
N VAL A 58 11.95 -1.77 -19.14
CA VAL A 58 12.23 -0.39 -18.79
C VAL A 58 13.28 0.16 -19.73
N ASN A 59 12.93 1.23 -20.44
CA ASN A 59 13.84 2.10 -21.18
C ASN A 59 13.31 3.53 -21.07
N SER A 60 13.66 4.19 -19.96
CA SER A 60 13.13 5.51 -19.59
C SER A 60 14.20 6.39 -18.97
N SER A 61 13.87 7.63 -18.64
CA SER A 61 14.75 8.57 -17.96
C SER A 61 14.25 8.84 -16.55
N VAL A 62 15.15 8.81 -15.58
CA VAL A 62 14.85 9.12 -14.18
C VAL A 62 15.54 10.42 -13.76
N LEU A 63 14.96 11.13 -12.79
CA LEU A 63 15.56 12.32 -12.19
C LEU A 63 16.90 11.99 -11.52
N GLY A 64 17.89 12.86 -11.70
CA GLY A 64 19.25 12.68 -11.20
C GLY A 64 20.18 12.02 -12.23
N GLN A 65 21.38 11.67 -11.79
CA GLN A 65 22.37 10.96 -12.59
C GLN A 65 22.52 9.53 -12.09
N ALA A 66 21.79 8.61 -12.71
CA ALA A 66 21.76 7.19 -12.42
C ALA A 66 23.01 6.47 -12.97
N THR A 67 23.55 5.57 -12.15
CA THR A 67 24.65 4.67 -12.49
C THR A 67 24.29 3.27 -11.98
N LEU A 68 24.23 2.29 -12.88
CA LEU A 68 24.06 0.88 -12.50
C LEU A 68 25.31 0.42 -11.75
N GLN A 69 25.14 -0.05 -10.53
CA GLN A 69 26.20 -0.58 -9.69
C GLN A 69 26.28 -2.10 -9.77
N ASP A 70 25.12 -2.76 -9.70
CA ASP A 70 25.02 -4.22 -9.83
C ASP A 70 23.71 -4.63 -10.48
N ALA A 71 23.76 -5.75 -11.20
CA ALA A 71 22.61 -6.42 -11.78
C ALA A 71 22.85 -7.93 -11.69
N SER A 72 22.28 -8.56 -10.68
CA SER A 72 22.49 -9.97 -10.38
C SER A 72 21.21 -10.60 -9.84
N ASP A 73 20.94 -11.85 -10.23
CA ASP A 73 19.91 -12.73 -9.67
C ASP A 73 18.60 -12.01 -9.28
N GLY A 74 17.93 -11.40 -10.27
CA GLY A 74 16.62 -10.77 -10.06
C GLY A 74 16.64 -9.41 -9.34
N THR A 75 17.82 -8.86 -9.10
CA THR A 75 18.03 -7.56 -8.45
C THR A 75 18.81 -6.61 -9.37
N TRP A 76 18.35 -5.36 -9.44
CA TRP A 76 19.06 -4.26 -10.11
C TRP A 76 19.29 -3.12 -9.13
N TYR A 77 20.56 -2.76 -8.92
CA TYR A 77 20.97 -1.73 -7.98
C TYR A 77 21.60 -0.55 -8.69
N TYR A 78 21.00 0.63 -8.50
CA TYR A 78 21.46 1.91 -9.03
C TYR A 78 21.83 2.86 -7.90
N THR A 79 22.86 3.67 -8.14
CA THR A 79 23.05 4.93 -7.40
C THR A 79 22.63 6.09 -8.29
N ILE A 80 21.91 7.04 -7.73
CA ILE A 80 21.39 8.22 -8.42
C ILE A 80 21.92 9.46 -7.71
N ASP A 81 22.84 10.16 -8.36
CA ASP A 81 23.40 11.40 -7.85
C ASP A 81 22.39 12.55 -8.04
N ILE A 82 22.06 13.22 -6.93
CA ILE A 82 21.11 14.33 -6.84
C ILE A 82 21.79 15.65 -6.46
N GLY A 83 23.13 15.68 -6.43
CA GLY A 83 23.95 16.84 -6.05
C GLY A 83 24.13 17.01 -4.54
N THR A 84 23.97 15.94 -3.77
CA THR A 84 24.16 15.86 -2.30
C THR A 84 25.43 15.07 -1.96
N ASP A 85 25.77 14.98 -0.67
CA ASP A 85 26.97 14.27 -0.23
C ASP A 85 26.82 12.75 -0.36
N SER A 86 25.60 12.23 -0.20
CA SER A 86 25.26 10.83 -0.45
C SER A 86 24.29 10.68 -1.63
N PRO A 87 24.53 9.74 -2.57
CA PRO A 87 23.56 9.47 -3.63
C PRO A 87 22.30 8.81 -3.08
N VAL A 88 21.22 8.85 -3.86
CA VAL A 88 20.06 7.99 -3.63
C VAL A 88 20.40 6.60 -4.13
N GLU A 89 20.15 5.58 -3.33
CA GLU A 89 20.37 4.18 -3.68
C GLU A 89 19.02 3.56 -4.02
N CYS A 90 18.86 3.00 -5.20
CA CYS A 90 17.60 2.45 -5.68
C CYS A 90 17.78 1.01 -6.17
N TYR A 91 16.85 0.15 -5.75
CA TYR A 91 16.80 -1.26 -6.05
C TYR A 91 15.50 -1.56 -6.80
N ALA A 92 15.58 -2.49 -7.76
CA ALA A 92 14.42 -3.15 -8.33
C ALA A 92 14.56 -4.66 -8.14
N PHE A 93 13.48 -5.33 -7.76
CA PHE A 93 13.42 -6.76 -7.49
C PHE A 93 12.33 -7.43 -8.33
N ASN A 94 12.59 -8.64 -8.82
CA ASN A 94 11.56 -9.53 -9.39
C ASN A 94 11.05 -10.59 -8.39
N GLU A 95 11.80 -10.85 -7.31
CA GLU A 95 11.45 -11.73 -6.20
C GLU A 95 11.57 -10.94 -4.89
N PHE A 96 10.49 -10.90 -4.11
CA PHE A 96 10.40 -10.05 -2.92
C PHE A 96 9.34 -10.54 -1.93
N ASP A 97 9.46 -10.11 -0.68
CA ASP A 97 8.56 -10.44 0.44
C ASP A 97 7.43 -9.41 0.63
N GLY A 98 7.35 -8.44 -0.27
CA GLY A 98 6.38 -7.33 -0.26
C GLY A 98 7.00 -5.99 0.15
N PRO A 99 6.29 -4.87 -0.10
CA PRO A 99 6.80 -3.51 0.12
C PRO A 99 7.29 -3.24 1.53
N ALA A 100 6.58 -3.68 2.57
CA ALA A 100 6.93 -3.39 3.96
C ALA A 100 8.13 -4.21 4.42
N ASN A 101 8.12 -5.52 4.17
CA ASN A 101 9.18 -6.43 4.58
C ASN A 101 10.50 -6.14 3.85
N SER A 102 10.45 -5.86 2.54
CA SER A 102 11.64 -5.53 1.75
C SER A 102 12.20 -4.15 2.09
N LEU A 103 11.35 -3.13 2.32
CA LEU A 103 11.81 -1.82 2.77
C LEU A 103 12.58 -1.91 4.09
N TYR A 104 11.99 -2.59 5.08
CA TYR A 104 12.63 -2.77 6.38
C TYR A 104 13.97 -3.49 6.25
N SER A 105 14.03 -4.56 5.44
CA SER A 105 15.26 -5.33 5.22
C SER A 105 16.38 -4.50 4.57
N ILE A 106 16.04 -3.65 3.59
CA ILE A 106 16.99 -2.75 2.95
C ILE A 106 17.45 -1.65 3.90
N VAL A 107 16.55 -1.10 4.73
CA VAL A 107 16.92 -0.13 5.77
C VAL A 107 17.93 -0.73 6.76
N GLU A 108 17.68 -1.94 7.26
CA GLU A 108 18.58 -2.63 8.20
C GLU A 108 19.94 -2.98 7.56
N TYR A 109 19.92 -3.44 6.30
CA TYR A 109 21.14 -3.69 5.53
C TYR A 109 21.98 -2.40 5.41
N SER A 110 21.32 -1.28 5.11
CA SER A 110 22.00 -0.01 4.91
C SER A 110 22.50 0.60 6.22
N LEU A 111 21.80 0.43 7.34
CA LEU A 111 22.34 0.78 8.66
C LEU A 111 23.64 0.02 8.96
N SER A 112 23.67 -1.29 8.65
CA SER A 112 24.89 -2.11 8.79
C SER A 112 26.03 -1.62 7.88
N GLY A 113 25.69 -1.17 6.67
CA GLY A 113 26.63 -0.52 5.74
C GLY A 113 27.18 0.79 6.29
N VAL A 114 26.33 1.59 6.92
CA VAL A 114 26.70 2.87 7.56
C VAL A 114 27.66 2.66 8.73
N GLU A 115 27.46 1.64 9.56
CA GLU A 115 28.42 1.26 10.61
C GLU A 115 29.80 0.95 10.03
N THR A 116 29.82 0.15 8.97
CA THR A 116 31.05 -0.27 8.30
C THR A 116 31.79 0.92 7.69
N LEU A 117 31.07 1.80 6.99
CA LEU A 117 31.64 2.97 6.33
C LEU A 117 32.24 3.98 7.31
N ASN A 118 31.64 4.13 8.49
CA ASN A 118 32.07 5.11 9.50
C ASN A 118 33.03 4.51 10.55
N GLU A 119 33.34 3.22 10.47
CA GLU A 119 34.13 2.49 11.47
C GLU A 119 33.59 2.67 12.91
N LYS A 120 32.26 2.78 13.05
CA LYS A 120 31.57 3.03 14.33
C LYS A 120 30.34 2.15 14.45
N THR A 121 30.12 1.57 15.63
CA THR A 121 28.95 0.74 15.89
C THR A 121 27.69 1.58 16.11
N LEU A 122 26.55 1.04 15.72
CA LEU A 122 25.22 1.59 15.99
C LEU A 122 24.97 1.60 17.50
N SER A 123 24.72 2.78 18.06
CA SER A 123 24.48 3.00 19.49
C SER A 123 23.08 3.50 19.80
N GLY A 124 22.26 3.77 18.76
CA GLY A 124 20.85 4.07 18.90
C GLY A 124 20.15 4.13 17.54
N GLN A 125 18.87 3.74 17.52
CA GLN A 125 17.99 3.73 16.35
C GLN A 125 16.58 4.11 16.82
N PHE A 126 15.89 4.95 16.05
CA PHE A 126 14.53 5.38 16.32
C PHE A 126 13.72 5.46 15.02
N ASN A 127 12.48 4.98 15.08
CA ASN A 127 11.49 5.20 14.03
C ASN A 127 11.16 6.69 14.00
N TYR A 128 11.69 7.42 13.02
CA TYR A 128 11.55 8.88 12.96
C TYR A 128 10.22 9.28 12.33
N ALA A 129 9.90 8.74 11.17
CA ALA A 129 8.65 8.99 10.47
C ALA A 129 8.20 7.78 9.67
N ILE A 130 6.88 7.61 9.57
CA ILE A 130 6.23 6.66 8.67
C ILE A 130 5.20 7.45 7.86
N ASP A 131 5.11 7.12 6.57
CA ASP A 131 4.13 7.71 5.67
C ASP A 131 3.72 6.74 4.57
N VAL A 132 2.66 7.12 3.87
CA VAL A 132 2.12 6.41 2.71
C VAL A 132 1.77 7.45 1.67
N GLY A 133 2.19 7.23 0.43
CA GLY A 133 1.79 8.08 -0.68
C GLY A 133 1.52 7.29 -1.95
N VAL A 134 1.30 8.02 -3.04
CA VAL A 134 1.07 7.44 -4.37
C VAL A 134 1.97 8.05 -5.43
N VAL A 135 2.34 7.20 -6.38
CA VAL A 135 2.91 7.52 -7.69
C VAL A 135 1.86 7.16 -8.72
N ASP A 136 1.06 8.15 -9.13
CA ASP A 136 -0.12 7.95 -9.96
C ASP A 136 -1.10 6.97 -9.29
N ALA A 137 -1.15 5.70 -9.71
CA ALA A 137 -1.96 4.64 -9.07
C ALA A 137 -1.17 3.68 -8.17
N THR A 138 0.16 3.79 -8.13
CA THR A 138 1.02 2.87 -7.38
C THR A 138 1.29 3.42 -5.98
N PRO A 139 0.80 2.78 -4.90
CA PRO A 139 1.12 3.21 -3.56
C PRO A 139 2.59 2.96 -3.21
N TYR A 140 3.09 3.75 -2.26
CA TYR A 140 4.39 3.52 -1.65
C TYR A 140 4.35 3.68 -0.13
N LEU A 141 5.21 2.96 0.55
CA LEU A 141 5.51 3.14 1.97
C LEU A 141 6.75 4.01 2.16
N SER A 142 6.77 4.77 3.25
CA SER A 142 7.93 5.54 3.70
C SER A 142 8.33 5.11 5.10
N LEU A 143 9.63 4.91 5.32
CA LEU A 143 10.23 4.68 6.62
C LEU A 143 11.49 5.52 6.76
N ASP A 144 11.46 6.47 7.68
CA ASP A 144 12.63 7.24 8.05
C ASP A 144 13.15 6.78 9.41
N THR A 145 14.44 6.48 9.47
CA THR A 145 15.12 5.95 10.65
C THR A 145 16.20 6.93 11.10
N LEU A 146 16.03 7.50 12.29
CA LEU A 146 17.05 8.28 12.96
C LEU A 146 18.02 7.32 13.65
N TYR A 147 19.31 7.43 13.34
CA TYR A 147 20.33 6.56 13.93
C TYR A 147 21.46 7.37 14.57
N THR A 148 22.16 6.74 15.50
CA THR A 148 23.38 7.26 16.13
C THR A 148 24.47 6.20 16.12
N LEU A 149 25.68 6.58 15.73
CA LEU A 149 26.87 5.72 15.78
C LEU A 149 27.86 6.21 16.84
N GLY A 150 28.62 5.28 17.40
CA GLY A 150 29.67 5.55 18.38
C GLY A 150 29.15 5.94 19.77
N GLU A 151 30.06 6.21 20.69
CA GLU A 151 29.76 6.55 22.09
C GLU A 151 30.46 7.84 22.55
N GLY A 152 29.97 8.43 23.63
CA GLY A 152 30.57 9.64 24.23
C GLY A 152 30.67 10.82 23.26
N ASP A 153 31.84 11.45 23.22
CA ASP A 153 32.13 12.62 22.38
C ASP A 153 32.29 12.27 20.89
N GLU A 154 32.31 10.98 20.56
CA GLU A 154 32.46 10.46 19.20
C GLU A 154 31.13 10.16 18.50
N LYS A 155 30.01 10.49 19.15
CA LYS A 155 28.67 10.27 18.62
C LYS A 155 28.42 11.07 17.36
N VAL A 156 27.91 10.39 16.35
CA VAL A 156 27.39 11.00 15.12
C VAL A 156 25.96 10.54 14.92
N SER A 157 25.09 11.43 14.47
CA SER A 157 23.69 11.12 14.18
C SER A 157 23.43 11.32 12.69
N GLY A 158 22.57 10.48 12.13
CA GLY A 158 22.13 10.58 10.74
C GLY A 158 20.69 10.15 10.58
N LEU A 159 20.15 10.40 9.40
CA LEU A 159 18.80 10.02 9.03
C LEU A 159 18.89 9.17 7.77
N LEU A 160 18.42 7.93 7.88
CA LEU A 160 18.24 7.04 6.75
C LEU A 160 16.78 7.10 6.34
N LYS A 161 16.50 7.58 5.14
CA LYS A 161 15.15 7.62 4.56
C LYS A 161 14.98 6.44 3.63
N GLY A 162 13.80 5.83 3.62
CA GLY A 162 13.49 4.69 2.76
C GLY A 162 12.09 4.77 2.19
N LEU A 163 11.94 4.40 0.92
CA LEU A 163 10.66 4.35 0.20
C LEU A 163 10.55 3.01 -0.54
N SER A 164 9.38 2.39 -0.55
CA SER A 164 9.11 1.19 -1.35
C SER A 164 7.78 1.23 -2.06
N ALA A 165 7.74 0.77 -3.31
CA ALA A 165 6.54 0.67 -4.14
C ALA A 165 6.57 -0.62 -4.94
N GLU A 166 5.43 -1.30 -5.01
CA GLU A 166 5.26 -2.48 -5.86
C GLU A 166 4.42 -2.13 -7.09
N THR A 167 4.98 -2.42 -8.26
CA THR A 167 4.28 -2.41 -9.56
C THR A 167 3.89 -3.84 -9.93
N ASP A 168 3.25 -4.03 -11.08
CA ASP A 168 2.63 -5.33 -11.43
C ASP A 168 3.62 -6.50 -11.45
N ASN A 169 4.88 -6.25 -11.80
CA ASN A 169 5.88 -7.31 -11.95
C ASN A 169 7.18 -7.06 -11.18
N SER A 170 7.23 -6.02 -10.34
CA SER A 170 8.47 -5.65 -9.65
C SER A 170 8.26 -4.79 -8.42
N LEU A 171 9.20 -4.90 -7.48
CA LEU A 171 9.29 -4.03 -6.32
C LEU A 171 10.44 -3.04 -6.49
N GLN A 172 10.17 -1.75 -6.30
CA GLN A 172 11.17 -0.69 -6.21
C GLN A 172 11.38 -0.29 -4.76
N VAL A 173 12.64 -0.26 -4.31
CA VAL A 173 13.01 0.28 -3.00
C VAL A 173 14.11 1.30 -3.19
N CYS A 174 13.96 2.51 -2.67
CA CYS A 174 15.05 3.48 -2.64
C CYS A 174 15.34 3.93 -1.22
N ILE A 175 16.60 4.24 -0.95
CA ILE A 175 17.06 4.81 0.32
C ILE A 175 17.93 6.04 0.07
N HIS A 176 17.99 6.93 1.05
CA HIS A 176 18.87 8.08 1.03
C HIS A 176 19.39 8.40 2.43
N ASN A 177 20.71 8.23 2.62
CA ASN A 177 21.38 8.43 3.90
C ASN A 177 21.94 9.84 4.06
N GLU A 178 21.06 10.82 4.24
CA GLU A 178 21.47 12.20 4.51
C GLU A 178 20.38 12.95 5.27
N MET A 179 20.75 13.89 6.13
CA MET A 179 19.76 14.77 6.76
C MET A 179 19.25 15.82 5.77
N GLY A 180 17.92 15.93 5.68
CA GLY A 180 17.22 16.78 4.71
C GLY A 180 17.00 16.12 3.35
N TYR A 181 16.74 16.96 2.35
CA TYR A 181 16.51 16.61 0.94
C TYR A 181 15.32 15.67 0.74
N GLN A 182 14.26 15.88 1.53
CA GLN A 182 13.07 15.05 1.51
C GLN A 182 12.38 15.13 0.15
N ASP A 183 12.15 16.35 -0.35
CA ASP A 183 11.43 16.56 -1.60
C ASP A 183 12.24 16.05 -2.78
N ALA A 184 13.55 16.29 -2.79
CA ALA A 184 14.47 15.74 -3.79
C ALA A 184 14.44 14.21 -3.84
N PHE A 185 14.56 13.56 -2.67
CA PHE A 185 14.53 12.10 -2.56
C PHE A 185 13.21 11.51 -3.04
N VAL A 186 12.09 12.05 -2.55
CA VAL A 186 10.75 11.61 -2.97
C VAL A 186 10.55 11.82 -4.47
N ALA A 187 10.99 12.95 -5.04
CA ALA A 187 10.88 13.20 -6.47
C ALA A 187 11.65 12.18 -7.32
N VAL A 188 12.88 11.82 -6.90
CA VAL A 188 13.71 10.82 -7.57
C VAL A 188 13.07 9.44 -7.48
N PHE A 189 12.62 9.03 -6.30
CA PHE A 189 11.89 7.78 -6.12
C PHE A 189 10.65 7.69 -7.02
N LYS A 190 9.81 8.74 -7.04
CA LYS A 190 8.62 8.79 -7.91
C LYS A 190 8.99 8.69 -9.39
N SER A 191 10.08 9.33 -9.80
CA SER A 191 10.58 9.21 -11.17
C SER A 191 11.08 7.81 -11.49
N PHE A 192 11.70 7.12 -10.52
CA PHE A 192 12.16 5.75 -10.66
C PHE A 192 10.98 4.78 -10.81
N VAL A 193 9.98 4.84 -9.93
CA VAL A 193 8.76 4.02 -10.01
C VAL A 193 8.01 4.23 -11.32
N ARG A 194 7.87 5.48 -11.80
CA ARG A 194 7.22 5.79 -13.08
C ARG A 194 7.88 5.11 -14.28
N ALA A 195 9.19 4.91 -14.24
CA ALA A 195 9.88 4.22 -15.32
C ALA A 195 9.37 2.78 -15.52
N PHE A 196 8.87 2.14 -14.46
CA PHE A 196 8.30 0.78 -14.50
C PHE A 196 6.82 0.81 -14.89
N THR A 197 6.02 1.68 -14.29
CA THR A 197 4.58 1.75 -14.59
C THR A 197 4.29 2.20 -16.03
N GLU A 198 5.12 3.08 -16.60
CA GLU A 198 5.00 3.48 -18.01
C GLU A 198 5.43 2.38 -18.99
N ALA A 199 6.36 1.51 -18.58
CA ALA A 199 6.84 0.40 -19.40
C ALA A 199 5.82 -0.74 -19.51
N GLN A 200 4.96 -0.87 -18.51
CA GLN A 200 4.00 -1.98 -18.38
C GLN A 200 2.61 -1.45 -18.04
N PRO A 201 1.90 -0.84 -19.01
CA PRO A 201 0.52 -0.45 -18.79
C PRO A 201 -0.35 -1.71 -18.64
N SER A 202 -1.16 -1.73 -17.60
CA SER A 202 -2.04 -2.86 -17.28
C SER A 202 -3.48 -2.62 -17.77
N PRO A 203 -4.22 -3.67 -18.17
CA PRO A 203 -5.53 -3.55 -18.81
C PRO A 203 -6.69 -3.45 -17.81
N GLU A 204 -6.49 -2.96 -16.59
CA GLU A 204 -7.56 -2.92 -15.59
C GLU A 204 -8.72 -2.02 -16.04
N PHE A 205 -9.96 -2.49 -15.84
CA PHE A 205 -11.13 -1.63 -15.99
C PHE A 205 -11.44 -0.82 -14.73
N TYR A 206 -10.92 -1.27 -13.57
CA TYR A 206 -11.00 -0.56 -12.30
C TYR A 206 -9.78 -0.82 -11.43
N LYS A 207 -9.27 0.24 -10.81
CA LYS A 207 -8.26 0.15 -9.76
C LYS A 207 -8.50 1.21 -8.69
N SER A 208 -8.19 0.86 -7.45
CA SER A 208 -8.30 1.79 -6.33
C SER A 208 -7.17 1.59 -5.34
N THR A 209 -6.79 2.68 -4.67
CA THR A 209 -5.71 2.69 -3.69
C THR A 209 -6.13 3.51 -2.49
N TYR A 210 -6.02 2.91 -1.32
CA TYR A 210 -6.41 3.49 -0.04
C TYR A 210 -5.19 3.62 0.87
N GLN A 211 -5.07 4.76 1.51
CA GLN A 211 -4.23 4.91 2.70
C GLN A 211 -4.96 4.30 3.88
N VAL A 212 -4.25 3.55 4.72
CA VAL A 212 -4.78 2.99 5.96
C VAL A 212 -4.14 3.71 7.15
N LEU A 213 -4.99 4.28 8.00
CA LEU A 213 -4.60 4.96 9.20
C LEU A 213 -4.98 4.14 10.44
N ILE A 214 -4.04 4.00 11.36
CA ILE A 214 -4.26 3.43 12.69
C ILE A 214 -3.90 4.50 13.71
N ASN A 215 -4.86 4.89 14.56
CA ASN A 215 -4.71 6.02 15.49
C ASN A 215 -4.24 7.31 14.80
N ASP A 216 -4.83 7.62 13.63
CA ASP A 216 -4.50 8.78 12.79
C ASP A 216 -3.07 8.80 12.20
N ILE A 217 -2.33 7.68 12.29
CA ILE A 217 -1.00 7.51 11.68
C ILE A 217 -1.14 6.70 10.40
N PRO A 218 -0.61 7.17 9.24
CA PRO A 218 -0.65 6.43 7.97
C PRO A 218 0.33 5.25 8.02
N MET A 219 -0.16 4.08 8.45
CA MET A 219 0.67 2.90 8.72
C MET A 219 0.67 1.90 7.57
N GLY A 220 -0.07 2.13 6.49
CA GLY A 220 -0.07 1.23 5.35
C GLY A 220 -1.03 1.61 4.24
N PHE A 221 -1.17 0.72 3.28
CA PHE A 221 -2.10 0.88 2.17
C PHE A 221 -2.84 -0.41 1.85
N THR A 222 -3.95 -0.25 1.14
CA THR A 222 -4.65 -1.33 0.41
C THR A 222 -4.76 -0.89 -1.04
N ARG A 223 -4.49 -1.79 -1.98
CA ARG A 223 -4.72 -1.60 -3.41
C ARG A 223 -5.63 -2.70 -3.92
N GLU A 224 -6.46 -2.37 -4.89
CA GLU A 224 -7.31 -3.32 -5.59
C GLU A 224 -7.23 -3.09 -7.10
N LYS A 225 -7.26 -4.17 -7.88
CA LYS A 225 -7.27 -4.16 -9.35
C LYS A 225 -8.27 -5.19 -9.87
N TYR A 226 -8.93 -4.83 -10.96
CA TYR A 226 -9.96 -5.66 -11.59
C TYR A 226 -9.72 -5.72 -13.10
N ILE A 227 -9.59 -6.93 -13.62
CA ILE A 227 -9.30 -7.20 -15.03
C ILE A 227 -10.38 -8.15 -15.56
N GLU A 228 -11.03 -7.77 -16.66
CA GLU A 228 -12.01 -8.63 -17.33
C GLU A 228 -11.29 -9.51 -18.35
N ASP A 229 -11.61 -10.81 -18.36
CA ASP A 229 -11.10 -11.73 -19.36
C ASP A 229 -11.99 -11.77 -20.62
N ASN A 230 -11.72 -12.71 -21.54
CA ASN A 230 -12.50 -12.82 -22.78
C ASN A 230 -13.89 -13.48 -22.60
N GLU A 231 -14.12 -14.14 -21.47
CA GLU A 231 -15.38 -14.83 -21.12
C GLU A 231 -16.28 -13.95 -20.24
N GLY A 232 -15.78 -12.79 -19.79
CA GLY A 232 -16.45 -11.84 -18.92
C GLY A 232 -16.22 -12.12 -17.43
N ASP A 233 -15.39 -13.10 -17.10
CA ASP A 233 -14.95 -13.35 -15.74
C ASP A 233 -13.96 -12.25 -15.32
N VAL A 234 -13.96 -11.94 -14.03
CA VAL A 234 -13.19 -10.84 -13.46
C VAL A 234 -12.10 -11.40 -12.57
N GLU A 235 -10.85 -11.17 -12.96
CA GLU A 235 -9.67 -11.32 -12.11
C GLU A 235 -9.60 -10.15 -11.14
N ILE A 236 -9.34 -10.45 -9.87
CA ILE A 236 -9.27 -9.49 -8.78
C ILE A 236 -7.97 -9.71 -8.04
N GLU A 237 -7.16 -8.66 -7.92
CA GLU A 237 -5.98 -8.63 -7.07
C GLU A 237 -6.19 -7.59 -5.97
N VAL A 238 -6.01 -8.01 -4.72
CA VAL A 238 -5.99 -7.12 -3.55
C VAL A 238 -4.65 -7.24 -2.86
N GLY A 239 -3.91 -6.14 -2.75
CA GLY A 239 -2.63 -6.09 -2.07
C GLY A 239 -2.68 -5.18 -0.85
N THR A 240 -2.08 -5.59 0.26
CA THR A 240 -1.90 -4.75 1.44
C THR A 240 -0.46 -4.76 1.91
N ALA A 241 -0.04 -3.63 2.47
CA ALA A 241 1.28 -3.48 3.07
C ALA A 241 1.20 -2.56 4.30
N PHE A 242 1.74 -3.01 5.43
CA PHE A 242 1.67 -2.34 6.72
C PHE A 242 3.02 -2.27 7.41
N MET A 243 3.33 -1.10 7.99
CA MET A 243 4.41 -0.87 8.94
C MET A 243 3.82 -0.24 10.20
N ILE A 244 3.76 -1.02 11.27
CA ILE A 244 3.15 -0.64 12.54
C ILE A 244 4.25 -0.50 13.59
N PRO A 245 4.56 0.72 14.07
CA PRO A 245 5.46 0.90 15.21
C PRO A 245 4.96 0.15 16.43
N VAL A 246 5.77 -0.75 16.96
CA VAL A 246 5.47 -1.47 18.22
C VAL A 246 6.05 -0.71 19.40
N ASP A 247 7.22 -0.09 19.20
CA ASP A 247 7.86 0.85 20.12
C ASP A 247 8.66 1.92 19.35
N GLU A 248 9.47 2.69 20.08
CA GLU A 248 10.30 3.77 19.52
C GLU A 248 11.34 3.27 18.49
N THR A 249 11.68 1.99 18.51
CA THR A 249 12.81 1.38 17.79
C THR A 249 12.42 0.22 16.89
N SER A 250 11.24 -0.40 17.11
CA SER A 250 10.80 -1.59 16.40
C SER A 250 9.52 -1.38 15.61
N ILE A 251 9.43 -2.04 14.45
CA ILE A 251 8.29 -1.99 13.53
C ILE A 251 7.85 -3.43 13.22
N ALA A 252 6.56 -3.69 13.38
CA ALA A 252 5.92 -4.86 12.82
C ALA A 252 5.59 -4.61 11.34
N ARG A 253 5.92 -5.59 10.49
CA ARG A 253 5.68 -5.50 9.04
C ARG A 253 4.75 -6.63 8.61
N SER A 254 3.80 -6.31 7.75
CA SER A 254 2.89 -7.28 7.14
C SER A 254 2.66 -6.88 5.69
N ASP A 255 2.84 -7.84 4.79
CA ASP A 255 2.44 -7.72 3.39
C ASP A 255 1.50 -8.89 3.07
N SER A 256 0.42 -8.63 2.36
CA SER A 256 -0.49 -9.69 1.90
C SER A 256 -0.98 -9.43 0.48
N VAL A 257 -1.23 -10.52 -0.24
CA VAL A 257 -1.85 -10.46 -1.56
C VAL A 257 -2.93 -11.53 -1.63
N ALA A 258 -4.11 -11.13 -2.10
CA ALA A 258 -5.21 -12.01 -2.42
C ALA A 258 -5.52 -11.90 -3.92
N PHE A 259 -5.59 -13.06 -4.58
CA PHE A 259 -6.03 -13.21 -5.96
C PHE A 259 -7.36 -13.94 -5.97
N SER A 260 -8.32 -13.50 -6.76
CA SER A 260 -9.57 -14.24 -6.94
C SER A 260 -10.15 -14.07 -8.34
N TRP A 261 -10.88 -15.10 -8.77
CA TRP A 261 -11.66 -15.07 -9.99
C TRP A 261 -13.14 -15.01 -9.64
N SER A 262 -13.86 -14.10 -10.29
CA SER A 262 -15.30 -13.91 -10.13
C SER A 262 -16.01 -14.11 -11.46
N SER A 263 -17.15 -14.78 -11.45
CA SER A 263 -18.09 -14.71 -12.56
C SER A 263 -18.69 -13.29 -12.68
N PRO A 264 -19.27 -12.92 -13.85
CA PRO A 264 -19.84 -11.60 -14.07
C PRO A 264 -20.96 -11.21 -13.09
N ASP A 265 -21.61 -12.20 -12.47
CA ASP A 265 -22.67 -11.99 -11.47
C ASP A 265 -22.14 -11.76 -10.04
N GLY A 266 -20.81 -11.77 -9.86
CA GLY A 266 -20.17 -11.57 -8.56
C GLY A 266 -19.96 -12.85 -7.75
N SER A 267 -20.27 -14.02 -8.31
CA SER A 267 -19.96 -15.29 -7.65
C SER A 267 -18.48 -15.65 -7.79
N LEU A 268 -17.88 -16.14 -6.70
CA LEU A 268 -16.51 -16.61 -6.64
C LEU A 268 -16.36 -17.89 -7.47
N ILE A 269 -15.27 -17.97 -8.23
CA ILE A 269 -14.84 -19.16 -8.97
C ILE A 269 -13.75 -19.88 -8.17
N ASN A 270 -12.69 -19.15 -7.80
CA ASN A 270 -11.59 -19.60 -6.96
C ASN A 270 -10.87 -18.39 -6.36
N ALA A 271 -10.05 -18.62 -5.33
CA ALA A 271 -9.16 -17.60 -4.79
C ALA A 271 -7.89 -18.21 -4.19
N SER A 272 -6.86 -17.39 -4.07
CA SER A 272 -5.69 -17.65 -3.25
C SER A 272 -5.30 -16.40 -2.47
N GLU A 273 -4.69 -16.60 -1.32
CA GLU A 273 -4.27 -15.54 -0.41
C GLU A 273 -2.96 -15.95 0.25
N TYR A 274 -2.02 -15.03 0.41
CA TYR A 274 -0.89 -15.24 1.30
C TYR A 274 -0.56 -13.98 2.09
N SER A 275 0.07 -14.17 3.24
CA SER A 275 0.58 -13.09 4.08
C SER A 275 1.99 -13.40 4.56
N ILE A 276 2.83 -12.37 4.59
CA ILE A 276 4.19 -12.41 5.11
C ILE A 276 4.28 -11.43 6.26
N GLU A 277 4.52 -11.95 7.45
CA GLU A 277 4.71 -11.15 8.66
C GLU A 277 6.16 -11.22 9.09
N ASN A 278 6.78 -10.05 9.25
CA ASN A 278 8.15 -9.91 9.70
C ASN A 278 9.15 -10.81 8.93
N SER A 279 9.03 -10.82 7.60
CA SER A 279 9.85 -11.61 6.67
C SER A 279 9.68 -13.13 6.83
N THR A 280 8.54 -13.57 7.36
CA THR A 280 8.18 -14.98 7.49
C THR A 280 6.77 -15.20 6.93
N MET A 281 6.61 -16.25 6.11
CA MET A 281 5.28 -16.67 5.63
C MET A 281 4.37 -16.97 6.83
N ALA A 282 3.33 -16.16 7.00
CA ALA A 282 2.38 -16.28 8.11
C ALA A 282 1.18 -17.13 7.70
N SER A 283 0.67 -16.94 6.48
CA SER A 283 -0.37 -17.78 5.90
C SER A 283 -0.23 -17.91 4.39
N SER A 284 -0.72 -19.01 3.83
CA SER A 284 -0.96 -19.18 2.40
C SER A 284 -2.14 -20.13 2.21
N PHE A 285 -3.15 -19.72 1.47
CA PHE A 285 -4.36 -20.50 1.25
C PHE A 285 -4.81 -20.43 -0.21
N GLU A 286 -5.49 -21.49 -0.64
CA GLU A 286 -6.25 -21.56 -1.88
C GLU A 286 -7.64 -22.12 -1.59
N ILE A 287 -8.66 -21.62 -2.28
CA ILE A 287 -10.03 -22.13 -2.25
C ILE A 287 -10.49 -22.46 -3.68
N ASN A 288 -11.05 -23.65 -3.85
CA ASN A 288 -11.56 -24.13 -5.13
C ASN A 288 -12.90 -24.85 -4.95
N TYR A 289 -13.79 -24.75 -5.94
CA TYR A 289 -15.02 -25.54 -6.00
C TYR A 289 -14.78 -26.85 -6.74
N VAL A 290 -14.78 -27.97 -6.01
CA VAL A 290 -14.46 -29.31 -6.54
C VAL A 290 -15.42 -30.34 -5.97
N GLU A 291 -15.96 -31.21 -6.82
CA GLU A 291 -16.87 -32.30 -6.41
C GLU A 291 -18.09 -31.82 -5.58
N ASP A 292 -18.75 -30.75 -6.04
CA ASP A 292 -19.92 -30.13 -5.39
C ASP A 292 -19.66 -29.60 -3.97
N ALA A 293 -18.41 -29.18 -3.69
CA ALA A 293 -18.03 -28.57 -2.43
C ALA A 293 -16.87 -27.58 -2.57
N TRP A 294 -16.80 -26.62 -1.66
CA TRP A 294 -15.65 -25.72 -1.52
C TRP A 294 -14.55 -26.41 -0.71
N GLN A 295 -13.36 -26.51 -1.29
CA GLN A 295 -12.18 -27.07 -0.65
C GLN A 295 -11.14 -25.97 -0.45
N VAL A 296 -10.67 -25.83 0.80
CA VAL A 296 -9.59 -24.93 1.17
C VAL A 296 -8.35 -25.75 1.50
N LYS A 297 -7.21 -25.34 0.94
CA LYS A 297 -5.90 -25.93 1.23
C LYS A 297 -4.89 -24.83 1.49
N GLY A 298 -3.89 -25.10 2.32
CA GLY A 298 -2.89 -24.10 2.62
C GLY A 298 -2.13 -24.37 3.91
N GLU A 299 -1.53 -23.33 4.45
CA GLU A 299 -0.78 -23.33 5.68
C GLU A 299 -1.09 -22.09 6.52
N LEU A 300 -1.19 -22.28 7.83
CA LEU A 300 -1.26 -21.21 8.82
C LEU A 300 -0.13 -21.38 9.81
N GLN A 301 0.79 -20.42 9.86
CA GLN A 301 1.97 -20.45 10.72
C GLN A 301 2.77 -21.76 10.53
N GLY A 302 2.94 -22.17 9.27
CA GLY A 302 3.62 -23.42 8.87
C GLY A 302 2.89 -24.72 9.23
N LYS A 303 1.62 -24.65 9.64
CA LYS A 303 0.78 -25.83 9.87
C LYS A 303 -0.18 -26.03 8.70
N PRO A 304 -0.23 -27.23 8.10
CA PRO A 304 -1.13 -27.48 6.98
C PRO A 304 -2.59 -27.41 7.41
N VAL A 305 -3.41 -26.84 6.54
CA VAL A 305 -4.87 -26.79 6.64
C VAL A 305 -5.43 -27.39 5.36
N GLU A 306 -6.31 -28.37 5.49
CA GLU A 306 -7.06 -28.96 4.38
C GLU A 306 -8.48 -29.23 4.89
N ILE A 307 -9.47 -28.53 4.32
CA ILE A 307 -10.84 -28.58 4.81
C ILE A 307 -11.85 -28.43 3.66
N GLU A 308 -12.94 -29.19 3.75
CA GLU A 308 -14.16 -28.94 2.98
C GLU A 308 -15.06 -28.00 3.79
N LEU A 309 -15.46 -26.87 3.20
CA LEU A 309 -16.36 -25.93 3.88
C LEU A 309 -17.75 -26.56 4.03
N ALA A 310 -18.41 -26.26 5.15
CA ALA A 310 -19.78 -26.72 5.38
C ALA A 310 -20.79 -26.11 4.41
N HIS A 311 -20.53 -24.88 3.95
CA HIS A 311 -21.31 -24.19 2.92
C HIS A 311 -20.98 -24.75 1.54
N LYS A 312 -22.00 -25.12 0.76
CA LYS A 312 -21.85 -25.74 -0.57
C LYS A 312 -22.37 -24.89 -1.73
N ASP A 313 -23.15 -23.84 -1.42
CA ASP A 313 -23.65 -22.92 -2.43
C ASP A 313 -22.55 -21.94 -2.85
N TRP A 314 -22.83 -21.09 -3.83
CA TRP A 314 -21.90 -20.07 -4.29
C TRP A 314 -21.44 -19.14 -3.16
N LEU A 315 -20.26 -18.58 -3.33
CA LEU A 315 -19.66 -17.59 -2.44
C LEU A 315 -19.57 -16.25 -3.18
N LEU A 316 -19.76 -15.14 -2.48
CA LEU A 316 -19.58 -13.79 -2.98
C LEU A 316 -18.09 -13.51 -3.16
N SER A 317 -17.69 -12.93 -4.29
CA SER A 317 -16.35 -12.40 -4.51
C SER A 317 -16.23 -10.95 -4.03
N ASN A 318 -15.01 -10.39 -4.05
CA ASN A 318 -14.82 -8.95 -3.80
C ASN A 318 -15.55 -8.10 -4.85
N TYR A 319 -15.57 -8.52 -6.13
CA TYR A 319 -16.36 -7.87 -7.18
C TYR A 319 -17.87 -7.97 -6.90
N GLY A 320 -18.35 -9.14 -6.47
CA GLY A 320 -19.73 -9.32 -6.03
C GLY A 320 -20.11 -8.38 -4.88
N SER A 321 -19.19 -8.14 -3.93
CA SER A 321 -19.42 -7.19 -2.84
C SER A 321 -19.62 -5.75 -3.34
N TYR A 322 -18.91 -5.33 -4.40
CA TYR A 322 -19.17 -4.05 -5.07
C TYR A 322 -20.54 -4.03 -5.76
N LEU A 323 -20.88 -5.08 -6.52
CA LEU A 323 -22.17 -5.18 -7.21
C LEU A 323 -23.34 -5.10 -6.21
N GLU A 324 -23.27 -5.83 -5.11
CA GLU A 324 -24.32 -5.84 -4.10
C GLU A 324 -24.41 -4.52 -3.32
N SER A 325 -23.27 -3.86 -3.06
CA SER A 325 -23.27 -2.51 -2.48
C SER A 325 -23.95 -1.50 -3.41
N VAL A 326 -23.68 -1.57 -4.71
CA VAL A 326 -24.34 -0.73 -5.73
C VAL A 326 -25.83 -1.04 -5.82
N ASN A 327 -26.21 -2.32 -5.81
CA ASN A 327 -27.62 -2.74 -5.84
C ASN A 327 -28.39 -2.18 -4.64
N ILE A 328 -27.82 -2.27 -3.44
CA ILE A 328 -28.43 -1.75 -2.20
C ILE A 328 -28.59 -0.22 -2.30
N LEU A 329 -27.56 0.52 -2.70
CA LEU A 329 -27.60 1.99 -2.82
C LEU A 329 -28.57 2.52 -3.91
N ASN A 330 -29.03 1.65 -4.80
CA ASN A 330 -29.88 2.00 -5.94
C ASN A 330 -31.23 1.28 -5.95
N SER A 331 -31.58 0.55 -4.89
CA SER A 331 -32.86 -0.17 -4.78
C SER A 331 -33.66 0.29 -3.55
N ASP A 332 -34.88 -0.23 -3.42
CA ASP A 332 -35.69 -0.07 -2.20
C ASP A 332 -35.27 -1.07 -1.08
N SER A 333 -34.26 -1.91 -1.33
CA SER A 333 -33.74 -2.87 -0.35
C SER A 333 -32.62 -2.24 0.46
N ASN A 334 -32.81 -2.19 1.77
CA ASN A 334 -31.84 -1.57 2.68
C ASN A 334 -30.76 -2.56 3.16
N SER A 335 -30.85 -3.84 2.80
CA SER A 335 -29.85 -4.85 3.20
C SER A 335 -29.85 -6.10 2.32
N GLY A 336 -28.73 -6.79 2.26
CA GLY A 336 -28.56 -8.13 1.68
C GLY A 336 -27.68 -9.01 2.58
N SER A 337 -27.88 -10.33 2.53
CA SER A 337 -27.05 -11.32 3.23
C SER A 337 -26.51 -12.34 2.22
N PHE A 338 -25.22 -12.61 2.31
CA PHE A 338 -24.44 -13.43 1.40
C PHE A 338 -23.45 -14.28 2.20
N TYR A 339 -22.74 -15.19 1.53
CA TYR A 339 -21.63 -15.92 2.13
C TYR A 339 -20.35 -15.62 1.36
N MET A 340 -19.26 -15.31 2.07
CA MET A 340 -17.95 -15.05 1.48
C MET A 340 -16.88 -15.89 2.17
N TRP A 341 -15.76 -16.13 1.51
CA TRP A 341 -14.57 -16.70 2.13
C TRP A 341 -13.41 -15.72 2.02
N THR A 342 -12.70 -15.53 3.13
CA THR A 342 -11.43 -14.80 3.22
C THR A 342 -10.67 -15.38 4.41
N ALA A 343 -9.36 -15.64 4.24
CA ALA A 343 -8.61 -16.31 5.29
C ALA A 343 -8.32 -15.40 6.49
N ASP A 344 -8.33 -14.08 6.33
CA ASP A 344 -8.21 -13.09 7.41
C ASP A 344 -9.34 -13.17 8.45
N ALA A 345 -10.54 -13.59 8.03
CA ALA A 345 -11.70 -13.69 8.90
C ALA A 345 -11.82 -15.07 9.56
N ASP A 346 -11.83 -16.12 8.73
CA ASP A 346 -11.79 -17.52 9.14
C ASP A 346 -11.45 -18.39 7.91
N PRO A 347 -10.22 -18.96 7.82
CA PRO A 347 -9.84 -19.77 6.66
C PRO A 347 -10.61 -21.10 6.59
N THR A 348 -11.33 -21.48 7.65
CA THR A 348 -12.01 -22.78 7.80
C THR A 348 -13.51 -22.73 7.55
N ALA A 349 -14.07 -21.55 7.27
CA ALA A 349 -15.51 -21.36 7.11
C ALA A 349 -15.86 -20.35 6.02
N ALA A 350 -17.00 -20.57 5.38
CA ALA A 350 -17.70 -19.48 4.69
C ALA A 350 -18.42 -18.63 5.73
N ILE A 351 -18.30 -17.31 5.62
CA ILE A 351 -18.78 -16.35 6.61
C ILE A 351 -19.98 -15.63 6.03
N GLU A 352 -21.04 -15.52 6.83
CA GLU A 352 -22.18 -14.68 6.47
C GLU A 352 -21.74 -13.20 6.44
N VAL A 353 -21.95 -12.57 5.30
CA VAL A 353 -21.69 -11.15 5.06
C VAL A 353 -23.02 -10.43 4.91
N VAL A 354 -23.27 -9.45 5.78
CA VAL A 354 -24.49 -8.63 5.72
C VAL A 354 -24.11 -7.22 5.29
N ILE A 355 -24.60 -6.80 4.12
CA ILE A 355 -24.43 -5.45 3.59
C ILE A 355 -25.71 -4.67 3.90
N THR A 356 -25.59 -3.49 4.52
CA THR A 356 -26.72 -2.66 4.97
C THR A 356 -26.52 -1.21 4.58
N GLU A 357 -27.55 -0.58 4.00
CA GLU A 357 -27.57 0.86 3.77
C GLU A 357 -27.71 1.65 5.08
N MET A 358 -26.94 2.72 5.21
CA MET A 358 -26.93 3.63 6.34
C MET A 358 -27.30 5.07 5.92
N ALA A 359 -28.53 5.29 5.44
CA ALA A 359 -28.97 6.54 4.82
C ALA A 359 -28.69 7.84 5.63
N ASP A 360 -28.62 7.75 6.96
CA ASP A 360 -28.45 8.90 7.87
C ASP A 360 -27.11 8.91 8.65
N ASN A 361 -26.13 8.08 8.29
CA ASN A 361 -24.85 8.03 9.01
C ASN A 361 -23.79 8.94 8.34
N PRO A 362 -23.29 9.98 9.03
CA PRO A 362 -22.30 10.89 8.45
C PRO A 362 -20.94 10.24 8.21
N ASN A 363 -20.67 9.06 8.79
CA ASN A 363 -19.40 8.36 8.69
C ASN A 363 -19.37 7.30 7.57
N GLY A 364 -20.49 7.04 6.91
CA GLY A 364 -20.60 6.07 5.82
C GLY A 364 -22.04 5.72 5.51
N ASN A 365 -22.34 5.41 4.26
CA ASN A 365 -23.67 5.04 3.79
C ASN A 365 -23.85 3.53 3.57
N ILE A 366 -22.80 2.74 3.77
CA ILE A 366 -22.85 1.27 3.75
C ILE A 366 -22.16 0.72 5.01
N LYS A 367 -22.74 -0.31 5.59
CA LYS A 367 -22.14 -1.15 6.62
C LYS A 367 -22.06 -2.58 6.14
N ILE A 368 -20.89 -3.20 6.31
CA ILE A 368 -20.65 -4.61 6.03
C ILE A 368 -20.28 -5.30 7.34
N ASP A 369 -21.09 -6.27 7.76
CA ASP A 369 -20.78 -7.17 8.86
C ASP A 369 -20.24 -8.48 8.29
N MET A 370 -18.99 -8.83 8.58
CA MET A 370 -18.30 -10.04 8.11
C MET A 370 -17.64 -10.74 9.30
N GLY A 371 -18.42 -11.53 10.02
CA GLY A 371 -17.94 -12.27 11.19
C GLY A 371 -17.29 -11.36 12.24
N PRO A 372 -15.97 -11.48 12.51
CA PRO A 372 -15.26 -10.64 13.48
C PRO A 372 -14.95 -9.21 12.97
N MET A 373 -15.17 -8.95 11.69
CA MET A 373 -14.90 -7.66 11.04
C MET A 373 -16.18 -6.88 10.77
N VAL A 374 -16.16 -5.59 11.08
CA VAL A 374 -17.23 -4.67 10.73
C VAL A 374 -16.63 -3.49 9.96
N MET A 375 -17.13 -3.26 8.76
CA MET A 375 -16.73 -2.14 7.92
C MET A 375 -17.87 -1.14 7.80
N THR A 376 -17.55 0.15 7.92
CA THR A 376 -18.45 1.25 7.55
C THR A 376 -17.80 2.05 6.44
N MET A 377 -18.49 2.20 5.30
CA MET A 377 -17.93 2.77 4.09
C MET A 377 -18.79 3.91 3.56
N LEU A 378 -18.14 4.91 2.99
CA LEU A 378 -18.77 5.97 2.23
C LEU A 378 -18.54 5.71 0.74
N SER A 379 -19.53 5.14 0.09
CA SER A 379 -19.51 4.77 -1.33
C SER A 379 -20.44 5.67 -2.15
N ASP A 380 -20.07 6.02 -3.37
CA ASP A 380 -20.99 6.69 -4.27
C ASP A 380 -22.00 5.69 -4.90
N LYS A 381 -22.97 6.18 -5.67
CA LYS A 381 -23.97 5.31 -6.32
C LYS A 381 -23.40 4.37 -7.38
N LYS A 382 -22.13 4.52 -7.75
CA LYS A 382 -21.41 3.66 -8.69
C LYS A 382 -20.50 2.67 -7.98
N GLY A 383 -20.49 2.67 -6.64
CA GLY A 383 -19.70 1.75 -5.84
C GLY A 383 -18.32 2.28 -5.47
N VAL A 384 -17.90 3.47 -5.91
CA VAL A 384 -16.57 4.00 -5.57
C VAL A 384 -16.53 4.38 -4.10
N ILE A 385 -15.68 3.71 -3.33
CA ILE A 385 -15.49 3.96 -1.89
C ILE A 385 -14.52 5.12 -1.72
N SER A 386 -14.94 6.17 -1.03
CA SER A 386 -14.10 7.35 -0.74
C SER A 386 -13.45 7.28 0.64
N LYS A 387 -14.09 6.59 1.57
CA LYS A 387 -13.63 6.40 2.95
C LYS A 387 -14.18 5.08 3.50
N GLY A 388 -13.38 4.40 4.31
CA GLY A 388 -13.78 3.23 5.08
C GLY A 388 -13.37 3.34 6.55
N ILE A 389 -14.06 2.63 7.42
CA ILE A 389 -13.67 2.39 8.80
C ILE A 389 -13.82 0.89 9.03
N MET A 390 -12.72 0.19 9.23
CA MET A 390 -12.70 -1.23 9.57
C MET A 390 -12.44 -1.40 11.07
N GLN A 391 -13.28 -2.20 11.72
CA GLN A 391 -13.13 -2.58 13.11
C GLN A 391 -12.95 -4.09 13.19
N GLN A 392 -11.88 -4.52 13.84
CA GLN A 392 -11.59 -5.93 14.09
C GLN A 392 -11.05 -6.06 15.52
N GLY A 393 -11.85 -6.66 16.40
CA GLY A 393 -11.54 -6.69 17.83
C GLY A 393 -11.35 -5.29 18.43
N GLY A 394 -10.17 -5.02 18.97
CA GLY A 394 -9.81 -3.70 19.54
C GLY A 394 -9.16 -2.73 18.54
N LEU A 395 -8.88 -3.18 17.31
CA LEU A 395 -8.22 -2.38 16.29
C LEU A 395 -9.26 -1.63 15.44
N LYS A 396 -9.00 -0.34 15.22
CA LYS A 396 -9.76 0.52 14.31
C LYS A 396 -8.81 1.05 13.23
N MET A 397 -9.15 0.77 11.99
CA MET A 397 -8.43 1.22 10.81
C MET A 397 -9.34 2.16 10.01
N ASP A 398 -8.85 3.35 9.71
CA ASP A 398 -9.52 4.28 8.81
C ASP A 398 -8.88 4.15 7.42
N MET A 399 -9.70 3.95 6.39
CA MET A 399 -9.26 3.87 4.99
C MET A 399 -9.64 5.15 4.27
N VAL A 400 -8.71 5.75 3.54
CA VAL A 400 -8.93 7.00 2.78
C VAL A 400 -8.47 6.81 1.36
N LEU A 401 -9.36 7.07 0.39
CA LEU A 401 -9.05 6.93 -1.02
C LEU A 401 -7.94 7.91 -1.44
N MET A 402 -6.82 7.39 -1.95
CA MET A 402 -5.71 8.17 -2.50
C MET A 402 -5.83 8.31 -4.01
N HIS A 403 -6.21 7.23 -4.69
CA HIS A 403 -6.31 7.18 -6.14
C HIS A 403 -7.38 6.17 -6.58
N PHE A 404 -8.06 6.44 -7.69
CA PHE A 404 -8.85 5.44 -8.41
C PHE A 404 -8.90 5.76 -9.90
N GLU A 405 -9.12 4.73 -10.71
CA GLU A 405 -9.41 4.83 -12.14
C GLU A 405 -10.52 3.84 -12.49
N GLY A 406 -11.40 4.21 -13.42
CA GLY A 406 -12.48 3.33 -13.90
C GLY A 406 -13.75 3.33 -13.04
N ASN A 407 -14.58 2.30 -13.20
CA ASN A 407 -15.74 2.04 -12.33
C ASN A 407 -15.71 0.58 -11.87
N PRO A 408 -16.05 0.28 -10.61
CA PRO A 408 -16.01 -1.08 -10.06
C PRO A 408 -17.10 -1.99 -10.59
N THR A 409 -17.86 -1.56 -11.60
CA THR A 409 -18.95 -2.31 -12.24
C THR A 409 -18.82 -2.14 -13.75
N LEU A 410 -18.92 -3.24 -14.51
CA LEU A 410 -18.84 -3.26 -15.98
C LEU A 410 -20.04 -2.63 -16.69
#